data_AF-A0AAV8VE84-F1
#
_entry.id   AF-A0AAV8VE84-F1
#
_cell.length_a   1.000
_cell.length_b   1.000
_cell.length_c   1.000
_cell.angle_alpha   90.00
_cell.angle_beta   90.00
_cell.angle_gamma   90.00
#
_symmetry.space_group_name_H-M   'P 1'
#
loop_
_entity.id
_entity.type
_entity.pdbx_description
1 polymer ?
#
loop_
_entity_poly.entity_id
_entity_poly.type
_entity_poly.pdbx_seq_one_letter_code
_entity_poly.pdbx_strand_id
1 'polypeptide(L)'
;MEQNIESDSDTELQLTPPHVKEAAKLSTLNLLPKRSNVVYQRAYSNFMDWKKDKNAKTFSENVLLAYFGDLAKKFKSPTLWTQYSMLRTTLSLNDNIDIGKYFKLKAFLKRQSDGYKSKKSKNFSSDDIDKFIKQAPDEIYLVTKVAYHGRHELYQTKITNFNDLGSAILITIPDTKTKLVRSFTVTGDYYDIFKKYSNLRPPNVNDPWFFINYQKGKCTVQRIGLNKLGAMGKEIADDFCRSSATILVDAGAITGDITALKRHGAVVGNQQQSRRVFHQLAKPYIFENYFNTVFQQTTTGLSNNYYLG
;
A
#
# COMPACT_ATOMS: atom_id res chain seq x y z
N MET A 1 -16.29 -51.24 26.98
CA MET A 1 -16.94 -50.70 25.77
C MET A 1 -16.32 -49.35 25.49
N GLU A 2 -15.18 -49.34 24.80
CA GLU A 2 -14.54 -48.11 24.33
C GLU A 2 -15.11 -47.80 22.95
N GLN A 3 -15.81 -46.67 22.84
CA GLN A 3 -16.23 -46.14 21.54
C GLN A 3 -15.06 -45.37 20.94
N ASN A 4 -14.49 -45.92 19.87
CA ASN A 4 -13.61 -45.23 18.93
C ASN A 4 -14.40 -44.09 18.28
N ILE A 5 -14.12 -42.85 18.66
CA ILE A 5 -14.54 -41.67 17.89
C ILE A 5 -13.47 -41.50 16.80
N GLU A 6 -13.66 -42.25 15.72
CA GLU A 6 -12.89 -42.08 14.49
C GLU A 6 -13.32 -40.76 13.84
N SER A 7 -12.33 -39.93 13.53
CA SER A 7 -12.48 -38.56 13.03
C SER A 7 -13.22 -38.55 11.68
N ASP A 8 -14.41 -37.94 11.68
CA ASP A 8 -15.36 -37.80 10.55
C ASP A 8 -14.75 -37.17 9.27
N SER A 9 -13.57 -36.54 9.35
CA SER A 9 -12.92 -35.91 8.18
C SER A 9 -12.14 -36.85 7.27
N ASP A 10 -11.67 -38.00 7.78
CA ASP A 10 -10.84 -38.92 6.97
C ASP A 10 -11.69 -39.85 6.10
N THR A 11 -12.96 -40.06 6.48
CA THR A 11 -13.91 -40.91 5.77
C THR A 11 -14.47 -40.24 4.49
N GLU A 12 -14.68 -38.92 4.48
CA GLU A 12 -15.18 -38.18 3.30
C GLU A 12 -14.17 -38.15 2.13
N LEU A 13 -12.87 -38.13 2.42
CA LEU A 13 -11.81 -38.03 1.40
C LEU A 13 -11.64 -39.32 0.58
N GLN A 14 -12.02 -40.48 1.12
CA GLN A 14 -11.91 -41.78 0.43
C GLN A 14 -13.08 -42.07 -0.50
N LEU A 15 -14.23 -41.41 -0.32
CA LEU A 15 -15.44 -41.61 -1.12
C LEU A 15 -15.59 -40.63 -2.30
N THR A 16 -14.69 -39.67 -2.42
CA THR A 16 -14.75 -38.64 -3.48
C THR A 16 -14.17 -39.18 -4.80
N PRO A 17 -14.94 -39.20 -5.91
CA PRO A 17 -14.44 -39.67 -7.20
C PRO A 17 -13.24 -38.85 -7.69
N PRO A 18 -12.27 -39.46 -8.42
CA PRO A 18 -11.04 -38.79 -8.84
C PRO A 18 -11.26 -37.49 -9.64
N HIS A 19 -12.28 -37.45 -10.51
CA HIS A 19 -12.59 -36.26 -11.31
C HIS A 19 -13.10 -35.08 -10.45
N VAL A 20 -13.86 -35.37 -9.39
CA VAL A 20 -14.35 -34.36 -8.43
C VAL A 20 -13.19 -33.86 -7.58
N LYS A 21 -12.28 -34.74 -7.16
CA LYS A 21 -11.08 -34.38 -6.40
C LYS A 21 -10.16 -33.44 -7.19
N GLU A 22 -9.97 -33.71 -8.48
CA GLU A 22 -9.17 -32.83 -9.35
C GLU A 22 -9.87 -31.49 -9.59
N ALA A 23 -11.18 -31.47 -9.83
CA ALA A 23 -11.96 -30.23 -9.95
C ALA A 23 -11.93 -29.38 -8.67
N ALA A 24 -12.02 -30.01 -7.50
CA ALA A 24 -11.86 -29.36 -6.20
C ALA A 24 -10.45 -28.81 -6.02
N LYS A 25 -9.41 -29.59 -6.37
CA LYS A 25 -8.01 -29.15 -6.33
C LYS A 25 -7.77 -27.94 -7.24
N LEU A 26 -8.26 -27.97 -8.48
CA LEU A 26 -8.21 -26.82 -9.40
C LEU A 26 -8.91 -25.58 -8.84
N SER A 27 -10.03 -25.77 -8.13
CA SER A 27 -10.76 -24.69 -7.45
C SER A 27 -9.95 -24.11 -6.29
N THR A 28 -9.23 -24.95 -5.52
CA THR A 28 -8.39 -24.50 -4.39
C THR A 28 -7.14 -23.72 -4.81
N LEU A 29 -6.59 -23.96 -6.00
CA LEU A 29 -5.42 -23.22 -6.51
C LEU A 29 -5.68 -21.71 -6.62
N ASN A 30 -6.93 -21.30 -6.83
CA ASN A 30 -7.34 -19.89 -6.93
C ASN A 30 -7.62 -19.23 -5.56
N LEU A 31 -7.57 -19.96 -4.45
CA LEU A 31 -7.88 -19.43 -3.12
C LEU A 31 -6.76 -18.56 -2.53
N LEU A 32 -5.51 -18.78 -2.95
CA LEU A 32 -4.39 -17.91 -2.58
C LEU A 32 -4.37 -16.64 -3.44
N PRO A 33 -3.97 -15.49 -2.87
CA PRO A 33 -3.90 -14.26 -3.66
C PRO A 33 -2.89 -14.40 -4.79
N LYS A 34 -3.35 -14.25 -6.05
CA LYS A 34 -2.54 -14.47 -7.27
C LYS A 34 -1.17 -13.80 -7.22
N ARG A 35 -1.09 -12.56 -6.73
CA ARG A 35 0.15 -11.78 -6.70
C ARG A 35 1.13 -12.20 -5.60
N SER A 36 0.63 -12.61 -4.44
CA SER A 36 1.47 -12.95 -3.27
C SER A 36 1.59 -14.45 -3.04
N ASN A 37 1.07 -15.28 -3.95
CA ASN A 37 1.11 -16.73 -3.86
C ASN A 37 2.52 -17.26 -3.54
N VAL A 38 3.54 -16.80 -4.27
CA VAL A 38 4.95 -17.19 -4.05
C VAL A 38 5.41 -16.91 -2.61
N VAL A 39 4.97 -15.81 -2.01
CA VAL A 39 5.35 -15.44 -0.63
C VAL A 39 4.66 -16.35 0.38
N TYR A 40 3.38 -16.68 0.15
CA TYR A 40 2.64 -17.63 0.98
C TYR A 40 3.28 -19.02 0.92
N GLN A 41 3.60 -19.50 -0.29
CA GLN A 41 4.26 -20.79 -0.47
C GLN A 41 5.63 -20.82 0.22
N ARG A 42 6.42 -19.74 0.09
CA ARG A 42 7.70 -19.64 0.81
C ARG A 42 7.53 -19.71 2.33
N ALA A 43 6.53 -19.02 2.88
CA ALA A 43 6.27 -19.06 4.32
C ALA A 43 5.92 -20.48 4.80
N TYR A 44 5.12 -21.19 4.00
CA TYR A 44 4.77 -22.59 4.24
C TYR A 44 6.00 -23.52 4.16
N SER A 45 6.79 -23.44 3.09
CA SER A 45 8.02 -24.23 2.94
C SER A 45 8.98 -24.00 4.10
N ASN A 46 9.21 -22.76 4.50
CA ASN A 46 10.08 -22.44 5.64
C ASN A 46 9.61 -23.10 6.94
N PHE A 47 8.30 -23.18 7.17
CA PHE A 47 7.76 -23.87 8.33
C PHE A 47 7.92 -25.38 8.22
N MET A 48 7.68 -25.96 7.05
CA MET A 48 7.86 -27.40 6.82
C MET A 48 9.32 -27.83 6.98
N ASP A 49 10.26 -27.02 6.49
CA ASP A 49 11.70 -27.24 6.67
C ASP A 49 12.06 -27.17 8.17
N TRP A 50 11.62 -26.14 8.89
CA TRP A 50 11.83 -26.05 10.34
C TRP A 50 11.22 -27.24 11.10
N LYS A 51 10.02 -27.68 10.71
CA LYS A 51 9.33 -28.82 11.32
C LYS A 51 10.12 -30.11 11.11
N LYS A 52 10.68 -30.30 9.91
CA LYS A 52 11.56 -31.42 9.57
C LYS A 52 12.85 -31.37 10.40
N ASP A 53 13.51 -30.21 10.47
CA ASP A 53 14.74 -30.03 11.23
C ASP A 53 14.57 -30.28 12.74
N LYS A 54 13.39 -29.97 13.29
CA LYS A 54 13.04 -30.21 14.69
C LYS A 54 12.43 -31.60 14.94
N ASN A 55 12.34 -32.46 13.92
CA ASN A 55 11.68 -33.76 13.98
C ASN A 55 10.25 -33.71 14.55
N ALA A 56 9.55 -32.59 14.36
CA ALA A 56 8.19 -32.41 14.84
C ALA A 56 7.21 -33.14 13.91
N LYS A 57 6.48 -34.13 14.44
CA LYS A 57 5.55 -34.94 13.64
C LYS A 57 4.21 -34.26 13.40
N THR A 58 3.71 -33.49 14.38
CA THR A 58 2.36 -32.91 14.36
C THR A 58 2.34 -31.41 14.02
N PHE A 59 1.14 -30.90 13.74
CA PHE A 59 0.85 -29.46 13.59
C PHE A 59 0.26 -28.82 14.85
N SER A 60 0.51 -29.42 16.02
CA SER A 60 -0.08 -28.98 17.28
C SER A 60 0.24 -27.53 17.63
N GLU A 61 -0.60 -26.91 18.46
CA GLU A 61 -0.38 -25.54 18.92
C GLU A 61 1.00 -25.34 19.58
N ASN A 62 1.53 -26.35 20.28
CA ASN A 62 2.86 -26.29 20.89
C ASN A 62 3.98 -26.22 19.84
N VAL A 63 3.86 -26.97 18.73
CA VAL A 63 4.85 -26.94 17.63
C VAL A 63 4.85 -25.55 16.99
N LEU A 64 3.67 -24.98 16.74
CA LEU A 64 3.55 -23.65 16.16
C LEU A 64 4.03 -22.57 17.14
N LEU A 65 3.75 -22.70 18.44
CA LEU A 65 4.28 -21.81 19.47
C LEU A 65 5.81 -21.81 19.50
N ALA A 66 6.45 -22.98 19.42
CA ALA A 66 7.90 -23.08 19.38
C ALA A 66 8.47 -22.42 18.11
N TYR A 67 7.86 -22.67 16.94
CA TYR A 67 8.26 -22.03 15.69
C TYR A 67 8.13 -20.50 15.75
N PHE A 68 6.99 -19.98 16.20
CA PHE A 68 6.78 -18.54 16.34
C PHE A 68 7.64 -17.93 17.46
N GLY A 69 8.03 -18.71 18.47
CA GLY A 69 9.03 -18.34 19.46
C GLY A 69 10.41 -18.10 18.84
N ASP A 70 10.84 -18.97 17.91
CA ASP A 70 12.08 -18.78 17.17
C ASP A 70 11.99 -17.61 16.17
N LEU A 71 10.85 -17.45 15.50
CA LEU A 71 10.63 -16.30 14.62
C LEU A 71 10.64 -14.97 15.38
N ALA A 72 10.10 -14.92 16.61
CA ALA A 72 10.02 -13.71 17.41
C ALA A 72 11.41 -13.16 17.79
N LYS A 73 12.43 -14.03 17.85
CA LYS A 73 13.83 -13.61 18.04
C LYS A 73 14.40 -12.86 16.83
N LYS A 74 13.84 -13.10 15.64
CA LYS A 74 14.35 -12.58 14.35
C LYS A 74 13.50 -11.43 13.79
N PHE A 75 12.19 -11.43 14.04
CA PHE A 75 11.24 -10.57 13.36
C PHE A 75 10.43 -9.71 14.33
N LYS A 76 10.04 -8.52 13.86
CA LYS A 76 9.13 -7.63 14.59
C LYS A 76 7.69 -8.15 14.54
N SER A 77 6.88 -7.76 15.52
CA SER A 77 5.48 -8.19 15.65
C SER A 77 4.65 -8.14 14.35
N PRO A 78 4.64 -7.07 13.53
CA PRO A 78 3.83 -7.06 12.31
C PRO A 78 4.26 -8.12 11.29
N THR A 79 5.56 -8.40 11.22
CA THR A 79 6.09 -9.47 10.38
C THR A 79 5.67 -10.84 10.91
N LEU A 80 5.69 -11.05 12.24
CA LEU A 80 5.16 -12.27 12.85
C LEU A 80 3.68 -12.49 12.51
N TRP A 81 2.85 -11.45 12.63
CA TRP A 81 1.43 -11.52 12.24
C TRP A 81 1.23 -11.80 10.75
N THR A 82 2.13 -11.32 9.90
CA THR A 82 2.13 -11.62 8.46
C THR A 82 2.47 -13.10 8.23
N GLN A 83 3.51 -13.63 8.89
CA GLN A 83 3.87 -15.05 8.84
C GLN A 83 2.71 -15.93 9.36
N TYR A 84 2.08 -15.55 10.47
CA TYR A 84 0.89 -16.23 11.00
C TYR A 84 -0.26 -16.24 10.01
N SER A 85 -0.58 -15.10 9.39
CA SER A 85 -1.67 -15.02 8.42
C SER A 85 -1.39 -15.88 7.19
N MET A 86 -0.16 -15.88 6.69
CA MET A 86 0.23 -16.73 5.56
C MET A 86 0.12 -18.21 5.91
N LEU A 87 0.70 -18.62 7.05
CA LEU A 87 0.65 -20.01 7.50
C LEU A 87 -0.76 -20.48 7.80
N ARG A 88 -1.61 -19.63 8.37
CA ARG A 88 -3.02 -19.98 8.60
C ARG A 88 -3.72 -20.35 7.31
N THR A 89 -3.52 -19.58 6.26
CA THR A 89 -4.13 -19.89 4.96
C THR A 89 -3.52 -21.13 4.34
N THR A 90 -2.18 -21.26 4.33
CA THR A 90 -1.54 -22.41 3.67
C THR A 90 -1.76 -23.73 4.39
N LEU A 91 -1.72 -23.75 5.72
CA LEU A 91 -1.98 -24.96 6.52
C LEU A 91 -3.45 -25.39 6.41
N SER A 92 -4.38 -24.43 6.35
CA SER A 92 -5.79 -24.73 6.11
C SER A 92 -6.04 -25.33 4.73
N LEU A 93 -5.30 -24.89 3.70
CA LEU A 93 -5.46 -25.38 2.33
C LEU A 93 -4.75 -26.71 2.07
N ASN A 94 -3.54 -26.88 2.60
CA ASN A 94 -2.68 -28.01 2.26
C ASN A 94 -2.83 -29.18 3.24
N ASP A 95 -3.04 -28.89 4.52
CA ASP A 95 -3.04 -29.88 5.60
C ASP A 95 -4.38 -29.95 6.35
N ASN A 96 -5.38 -29.16 5.92
CA ASN A 96 -6.68 -29.02 6.59
C ASN A 96 -6.58 -28.60 8.08
N ILE A 97 -5.56 -27.82 8.43
CA ILE A 97 -5.32 -27.35 9.81
C ILE A 97 -5.71 -25.88 9.96
N ASP A 98 -6.75 -25.60 10.77
CA ASP A 98 -7.10 -24.23 11.16
C ASP A 98 -6.40 -23.80 12.46
N ILE A 99 -5.21 -23.20 12.31
CA ILE A 99 -4.48 -22.59 13.43
C ILE A 99 -5.20 -21.37 14.02
N GLY A 100 -6.30 -20.90 13.40
CA GLY A 100 -7.17 -19.88 13.97
C GLY A 100 -7.78 -20.28 15.32
N LYS A 101 -7.87 -21.59 15.58
CA LYS A 101 -8.34 -22.17 16.85
C LYS A 101 -7.25 -22.18 17.93
N TYR A 102 -6.00 -21.85 17.61
CA TYR A 102 -4.87 -21.88 18.56
C TYR A 102 -4.83 -20.60 19.38
N PHE A 103 -5.52 -20.62 20.53
CA PHE A 103 -5.68 -19.47 21.42
C PHE A 103 -4.38 -19.03 22.10
N LYS A 104 -3.54 -19.96 22.55
CA LYS A 104 -2.23 -19.67 23.17
C LYS A 104 -1.29 -19.04 22.14
N LEU A 105 -1.30 -19.54 20.90
CA LEU A 105 -0.52 -18.94 19.81
C LEU A 105 -0.95 -17.50 19.53
N LYS A 106 -2.27 -17.25 19.41
CA LYS A 106 -2.79 -15.88 19.23
C LYS A 106 -2.43 -14.98 20.41
N ALA A 107 -2.55 -15.49 21.65
CA ALA A 107 -2.18 -14.75 22.85
C ALA A 107 -0.69 -14.39 22.87
N PHE A 108 0.19 -15.33 22.50
CA PHE A 108 1.62 -15.09 22.34
C PHE A 108 1.90 -13.97 21.33
N LEU A 109 1.32 -14.04 20.12
CA LEU A 109 1.49 -13.02 19.08
C LEU A 109 0.98 -11.63 19.50
N LYS A 110 -0.13 -11.58 20.26
CA LYS A 110 -0.65 -10.32 20.83
C LYS A 110 0.37 -9.72 21.79
N ARG A 111 0.92 -10.51 22.72
CA ARG A 111 1.94 -10.05 23.67
C ARG A 111 3.22 -9.58 23.00
N GLN A 112 3.65 -10.22 21.92
CA GLN A 112 4.79 -9.74 21.12
C GLN A 112 4.54 -8.36 20.47
N SER A 113 3.30 -7.91 20.42
CA SER A 113 2.90 -6.62 19.85
C SER A 113 2.82 -5.50 20.89
N ASP A 114 2.96 -5.82 22.18
CA ASP A 114 2.85 -4.83 23.24
C ASP A 114 3.99 -3.81 23.12
N GLY A 115 3.63 -2.52 23.22
CA GLY A 115 4.57 -1.41 23.04
C GLY A 115 5.06 -1.19 21.60
N TYR A 116 4.65 -2.01 20.62
CA TYR A 116 5.06 -1.81 19.23
C TYR A 116 4.52 -0.49 18.66
N LYS A 117 5.43 0.41 18.28
CA LYS A 117 5.12 1.64 17.55
C LYS A 117 5.53 1.50 16.09
N SER A 118 4.57 1.70 15.19
CA SER A 118 4.85 1.61 13.75
C SER A 118 5.73 2.77 13.30
N LYS A 119 6.81 2.47 12.58
CA LYS A 119 7.54 3.50 11.81
C LYS A 119 6.65 3.97 10.66
N LYS A 120 6.41 5.28 10.58
CA LYS A 120 5.70 5.92 9.47
C LYS A 120 6.67 6.90 8.79
N SER A 121 6.49 7.10 7.49
CA SER A 121 7.13 8.21 6.78
C SER A 121 6.53 9.53 7.28
N LYS A 122 7.31 10.60 7.21
CA LYS A 122 6.73 11.95 7.31
C LYS A 122 5.81 12.16 6.10
N ASN A 123 4.71 12.85 6.32
CA ASN A 123 3.80 13.25 5.26
C ASN A 123 4.16 14.68 4.84
N PHE A 124 4.01 14.98 3.56
CA PHE A 124 4.07 16.36 3.08
C PHE A 124 2.80 17.12 3.50
N SER A 125 2.95 18.40 3.83
CA SER A 125 1.81 19.32 3.97
C SER A 125 1.30 19.76 2.59
N SER A 126 0.11 20.36 2.53
CA SER A 126 -0.41 20.94 1.28
C SER A 126 0.51 22.03 0.75
N ASP A 127 1.03 22.87 1.64
CA ASP A 127 1.97 23.95 1.28
C ASP A 127 3.26 23.40 0.69
N ASP A 128 3.76 22.27 1.21
CA ASP A 128 4.95 21.61 0.67
C ASP A 128 4.70 21.15 -0.78
N ILE A 129 3.54 20.56 -1.02
CA ILE A 129 3.13 20.09 -2.34
C ILE A 129 2.96 21.28 -3.29
N ASP A 130 2.25 22.32 -2.90
CA ASP A 130 2.02 23.50 -3.73
C ASP A 130 3.32 24.21 -4.07
N LYS A 131 4.23 24.33 -3.10
CA LYS A 131 5.58 24.86 -3.32
C LYS A 131 6.35 24.01 -4.33
N PHE A 132 6.32 22.68 -4.20
CA PHE A 132 6.99 21.78 -5.15
C PHE A 132 6.40 21.92 -6.56
N ILE A 133 5.08 21.93 -6.67
CA ILE A 133 4.36 22.05 -7.94
C ILE A 133 4.73 23.37 -8.65
N LYS A 134 4.79 24.48 -7.92
CA LYS A 134 5.05 25.82 -8.49
C LYS A 134 6.54 26.11 -8.73
N GLN A 135 7.43 25.67 -7.84
CA GLN A 135 8.84 26.08 -7.87
C GLN A 135 9.79 25.06 -8.48
N ALA A 136 9.47 23.77 -8.46
CA ALA A 136 10.38 22.75 -8.97
C ALA A 136 10.53 22.85 -10.50
N PRO A 137 11.75 22.73 -11.06
CA PRO A 137 11.98 22.87 -12.48
C PRO A 137 11.36 21.72 -13.27
N ASP A 138 10.55 22.06 -14.27
CA ASP A 138 9.85 21.06 -15.08
C ASP A 138 10.80 20.16 -15.86
N GLU A 139 11.96 20.68 -16.29
CA GLU A 139 12.98 19.91 -17.02
C GLU A 139 13.36 18.59 -16.32
N ILE A 140 13.28 18.58 -14.99
CA ILE A 140 13.60 17.43 -14.14
C ILE A 140 12.32 16.79 -13.59
N TYR A 141 11.39 17.58 -13.06
CA TYR A 141 10.31 17.08 -12.20
C TYR A 141 8.93 17.01 -12.85
N LEU A 142 8.77 17.39 -14.11
CA LEU A 142 7.44 17.47 -14.73
C LEU A 142 6.63 16.18 -14.58
N VAL A 143 7.22 15.03 -14.86
CA VAL A 143 6.53 13.74 -14.67
C VAL A 143 6.26 13.41 -13.19
N THR A 144 7.16 13.82 -12.30
CA THR A 144 7.04 13.62 -10.85
C THR A 144 5.90 14.45 -10.28
N LYS A 145 5.66 15.67 -10.80
CA LYS A 145 4.50 16.52 -10.46
C LYS A 145 3.17 15.84 -10.82
N VAL A 146 3.12 15.11 -11.95
CA VAL A 146 1.93 14.36 -12.37
C VAL A 146 1.77 13.04 -11.60
N ALA A 147 2.88 12.41 -11.18
CA ALA A 147 2.88 11.04 -10.67
C ALA A 147 3.01 10.89 -9.14
N TYR A 148 3.02 11.97 -8.36
CA TYR A 148 3.42 11.89 -6.95
C TYR A 148 2.47 11.06 -6.06
N HIS A 149 1.21 10.87 -6.46
CA HIS A 149 0.19 10.22 -5.62
C HIS A 149 0.11 8.69 -5.73
N GLY A 150 0.87 8.01 -6.58
CA GLY A 150 0.69 6.56 -6.72
C GLY A 150 1.78 5.78 -7.43
N ARG A 151 2.10 4.60 -6.89
CA ARG A 151 3.10 3.69 -7.50
C ARG A 151 2.48 2.66 -8.44
N HIS A 152 1.59 1.82 -7.92
CA HIS A 152 1.09 0.65 -8.65
C HIS A 152 -0.07 0.98 -9.57
N GLU A 153 -1.00 1.81 -9.09
CA GLU A 153 -2.17 2.22 -9.85
C GLU A 153 -1.73 3.06 -11.05
N LEU A 154 -0.83 4.04 -10.82
CA LEU A 154 -0.24 4.84 -11.90
C LEU A 154 0.58 4.01 -12.88
N TYR A 155 1.35 3.01 -12.41
CA TYR A 155 2.07 2.14 -13.34
C TYR A 155 1.12 1.50 -14.37
N GLN A 156 -0.10 1.14 -13.97
CA GLN A 156 -1.08 0.45 -14.82
C GLN A 156 -1.99 1.37 -15.64
N THR A 157 -1.92 2.70 -15.47
CA THR A 157 -2.78 3.60 -16.23
C THR A 157 -2.38 3.67 -17.70
N LYS A 158 -3.39 3.59 -18.55
CA LYS A 158 -3.28 3.77 -20.00
C LYS A 158 -3.75 5.16 -20.39
N ILE A 159 -3.38 5.62 -21.59
CA ILE A 159 -3.85 6.89 -22.13
C ILE A 159 -5.39 6.93 -22.18
N THR A 160 -6.02 5.82 -22.55
CA THR A 160 -7.48 5.66 -22.63
C THR A 160 -8.19 5.81 -21.28
N ASN A 161 -7.46 5.81 -20.16
CA ASN A 161 -8.02 6.04 -18.84
C ASN A 161 -8.21 7.53 -18.52
N PHE A 162 -7.74 8.42 -19.38
CA PHE A 162 -7.83 9.87 -19.21
C PHE A 162 -8.78 10.44 -20.26
N ASN A 163 -9.85 11.10 -19.81
CA ASN A 163 -10.78 11.81 -20.67
C ASN A 163 -10.66 13.34 -20.46
N ASP A 164 -10.23 14.05 -21.51
CA ASP A 164 -10.00 15.49 -21.48
C ASP A 164 -11.30 16.25 -21.76
N LEU A 165 -11.70 17.07 -20.79
CA LEU A 165 -12.92 17.88 -20.83
C LEU A 165 -12.62 19.34 -21.20
N GLY A 166 -11.37 19.66 -21.59
CA GLY A 166 -10.93 20.99 -22.02
C GLY A 166 -10.50 21.93 -20.89
N SER A 167 -11.10 21.81 -19.70
CA SER A 167 -10.71 22.53 -18.48
C SER A 167 -10.38 21.60 -17.30
N ALA A 168 -10.60 20.29 -17.51
CA ALA A 168 -10.46 19.27 -16.51
C ALA A 168 -10.11 17.94 -17.17
N ILE A 169 -9.48 17.05 -16.42
CA ILE A 169 -9.22 15.67 -16.85
C ILE A 169 -9.93 14.70 -15.92
N LEU A 170 -10.80 13.87 -16.49
CA LEU A 170 -11.43 12.75 -15.78
C LEU A 170 -10.52 11.53 -15.87
N ILE A 171 -10.04 11.07 -14.72
CA ILE A 171 -9.12 9.94 -14.60
C ILE A 171 -9.90 8.73 -14.09
N THR A 172 -9.93 7.66 -14.87
CA THR A 172 -10.57 6.40 -14.50
C THR A 172 -9.51 5.36 -14.16
N ILE A 173 -9.39 4.99 -12.89
CA ILE A 173 -8.45 3.96 -12.45
C ILE A 173 -9.17 2.60 -12.48
N PRO A 174 -8.79 1.68 -13.40
CA PRO A 174 -9.29 0.32 -13.35
C PRO A 174 -8.71 -0.40 -12.13
N ASP A 175 -9.57 -0.86 -11.23
CA ASP A 175 -9.13 -1.49 -9.98
C ASP A 175 -8.71 -2.95 -10.19
N THR A 176 -7.58 -3.31 -9.59
CA THR A 176 -6.99 -4.65 -9.64
C THR A 176 -7.16 -5.44 -8.33
N LYS A 177 -7.66 -4.84 -7.24
CA LYS A 177 -7.72 -5.47 -5.91
C LYS A 177 -9.12 -5.61 -5.31
N THR A 178 -9.98 -4.60 -5.42
CA THR A 178 -11.33 -4.61 -4.82
C THR A 178 -12.46 -4.82 -5.84
N LYS A 179 -12.13 -4.94 -7.13
CA LYS A 179 -13.05 -5.08 -8.27
C LYS A 179 -14.02 -3.90 -8.44
N LEU A 180 -13.71 -2.74 -7.86
CA LEU A 180 -14.52 -1.53 -7.95
C LEU A 180 -13.77 -0.46 -8.72
N VAL A 181 -14.29 -0.06 -9.88
CA VAL A 181 -13.71 1.02 -10.69
C VAL A 181 -13.90 2.35 -9.96
N ARG A 182 -12.86 3.19 -9.96
CA ARG A 182 -12.90 4.52 -9.35
C ARG A 182 -12.49 5.57 -10.36
N SER A 183 -13.18 6.71 -10.33
CA SER A 183 -12.87 7.85 -11.19
C SER A 183 -12.81 9.13 -10.37
N PHE A 184 -11.96 10.07 -10.77
CA PHE A 184 -11.86 11.38 -10.16
C PHE A 184 -11.44 12.42 -11.19
N THR A 185 -11.76 13.69 -10.91
CA THR A 185 -11.49 14.81 -11.81
C THR A 185 -10.33 15.65 -11.28
N VAL A 186 -9.45 16.09 -12.17
CA VAL A 186 -8.34 17.01 -11.86
C VAL A 186 -8.52 18.31 -12.66
N THR A 187 -8.39 19.45 -11.99
CA THR A 187 -8.64 20.80 -12.51
C THR A 187 -7.50 21.77 -12.14
N GLY A 188 -7.53 22.99 -12.69
CA GLY A 188 -6.61 24.09 -12.34
C GLY A 188 -5.16 23.80 -12.70
N ASP A 189 -4.21 24.27 -11.89
CA ASP A 189 -2.75 24.10 -12.10
C ASP A 189 -2.35 22.65 -12.39
N TYR A 190 -3.03 21.69 -11.77
CA TYR A 190 -2.78 20.26 -11.96
C TYR A 190 -3.20 19.77 -13.35
N TYR A 191 -4.26 20.33 -13.93
CA TYR A 191 -4.65 20.07 -15.31
C TYR A 191 -3.60 20.60 -16.29
N ASP A 192 -3.08 21.80 -16.05
CA ASP A 192 -2.07 22.41 -16.93
C ASP A 192 -0.77 21.60 -16.95
N ILE A 193 -0.32 21.13 -15.78
CA ILE A 193 0.85 20.26 -15.65
C ILE A 193 0.62 18.92 -16.35
N PHE A 194 -0.57 18.34 -16.19
CA PHE A 194 -0.96 17.11 -16.89
C PHE A 194 -0.89 17.32 -18.40
N LYS A 195 -1.48 18.39 -18.94
CA LYS A 195 -1.47 18.71 -20.37
C LYS A 195 -0.06 18.94 -20.88
N LYS A 196 0.76 19.70 -20.13
CA LYS A 196 2.17 19.94 -20.46
C LYS A 196 2.94 18.64 -20.62
N TYR A 197 2.81 17.71 -19.67
CA TYR A 197 3.44 16.39 -19.75
C TYR A 197 2.87 15.53 -20.90
N SER A 198 1.54 15.50 -21.04
CA SER A 198 0.86 14.70 -22.07
C SER A 198 1.26 15.11 -23.49
N ASN A 199 1.42 16.41 -23.74
CA ASN A 199 1.81 16.96 -25.04
C ASN A 199 3.26 16.62 -25.43
N LEU A 200 4.12 16.29 -24.47
CA LEU A 200 5.51 15.89 -24.75
C LEU A 200 5.62 14.42 -25.20
N ARG A 201 4.52 13.66 -25.16
CA ARG A 201 4.52 12.27 -25.59
C ARG A 201 4.92 12.16 -27.07
N PRO A 202 5.96 11.37 -27.40
CA PRO A 202 6.35 11.15 -28.78
C PRO A 202 5.25 10.43 -29.57
N PRO A 203 5.04 10.75 -30.86
CA PRO A 203 4.00 10.13 -31.68
C PRO A 203 4.29 8.65 -32.00
N ASN A 204 5.55 8.24 -31.91
CA ASN A 204 6.02 6.89 -32.24
C ASN A 204 5.95 5.90 -31.06
N VAL A 205 5.23 6.23 -29.98
CA VAL A 205 5.06 5.32 -28.84
C VAL A 205 3.90 4.36 -29.08
N ASN A 206 4.22 3.11 -29.40
CA ASN A 206 3.24 2.03 -29.58
C ASN A 206 2.62 1.55 -28.26
N ASP A 207 3.29 1.82 -27.13
CA ASP A 207 2.84 1.41 -25.81
C ASP A 207 1.59 2.19 -25.35
N PRO A 208 0.56 1.53 -24.79
CA PRO A 208 -0.67 2.20 -24.34
C PRO A 208 -0.52 2.95 -23.02
N TRP A 209 0.64 2.84 -22.36
CA TRP A 209 0.90 3.34 -21.01
C TRP A 209 1.07 4.86 -20.99
N PHE A 210 0.41 5.55 -20.06
CA PHE A 210 0.49 7.00 -19.94
C PHE A 210 1.87 7.47 -19.44
N PHE A 211 2.40 6.82 -18.41
CA PHE A 211 3.69 7.17 -17.81
C PHE A 211 4.88 6.58 -18.57
N ILE A 212 5.56 7.43 -19.33
CA ILE A 212 6.76 7.15 -20.11
C ILE A 212 7.93 7.96 -19.55
N ASN A 213 9.14 7.44 -19.73
CA ASN A 213 10.33 7.97 -19.10
C ASN A 213 10.62 9.39 -19.60
N TYR A 214 10.81 10.29 -18.65
CA TYR A 214 11.04 11.71 -18.85
C TYR A 214 12.44 12.08 -18.38
N GLN A 215 13.19 12.78 -19.25
CA GLN A 215 14.56 13.20 -18.98
C GLN A 215 14.84 14.51 -19.72
N LYS A 216 15.42 15.50 -19.03
CA LYS A 216 15.90 16.77 -19.61
C LYS A 216 14.85 17.44 -20.52
N GLY A 217 13.64 17.62 -20.01
CA GLY A 217 12.60 18.30 -20.78
C GLY A 217 11.83 17.43 -21.77
N LYS A 218 12.23 16.16 -21.98
CA LYS A 218 11.69 15.32 -23.07
C LYS A 218 11.18 13.97 -22.58
N CYS A 219 10.08 13.52 -23.17
CA CYS A 219 9.62 12.14 -23.02
C CYS A 219 10.35 11.22 -24.01
N THR A 220 10.68 10.04 -23.54
CA THR A 220 11.27 8.95 -24.33
C THR A 220 10.21 7.90 -24.60
N VAL A 221 10.48 6.96 -25.51
CA VAL A 221 9.52 5.89 -25.85
C VAL A 221 9.37 4.82 -24.76
N GLN A 222 10.31 4.75 -23.81
CA GLN A 222 10.34 3.72 -22.78
C GLN A 222 9.32 4.01 -21.67
N ARG A 223 8.63 2.98 -21.19
CA ARG A 223 7.76 3.08 -20.00
C ARG A 223 8.56 3.37 -18.72
N ILE A 224 8.01 4.15 -17.80
CA ILE A 224 8.60 4.32 -16.46
C ILE A 224 8.52 3.01 -15.67
N GLY A 225 9.66 2.56 -15.14
CA GLY A 225 9.72 1.40 -14.25
C GLY A 225 8.98 1.62 -12.92
N LEU A 226 8.34 0.57 -12.41
CA LEU A 226 7.58 0.59 -11.14
C LEU A 226 8.42 1.05 -9.93
N ASN A 227 9.72 0.79 -9.93
CA ASN A 227 10.62 1.24 -8.87
C ASN A 227 10.93 2.74 -8.98
N LYS A 228 11.06 3.27 -10.20
CA LYS A 228 11.25 4.70 -10.44
C LYS A 228 10.02 5.51 -10.01
N LEU A 229 8.81 5.08 -10.37
CA LEU A 229 7.57 5.68 -9.86
C LEU A 229 7.49 5.63 -8.32
N GLY A 230 7.95 4.54 -7.71
CA GLY A 230 7.99 4.41 -6.24
C GLY A 230 9.04 5.29 -5.56
N ALA A 231 10.07 5.74 -6.28
CA ALA A 231 11.16 6.55 -5.77
C ALA A 231 10.87 8.07 -5.88
N MET A 232 9.94 8.48 -6.73
CA MET A 232 9.60 9.89 -6.95
C MET A 232 9.24 10.64 -5.67
N GLY A 233 8.49 10.03 -4.75
CA GLY A 233 8.18 10.65 -3.45
C GLY A 233 9.41 10.89 -2.58
N LYS A 234 10.45 10.05 -2.72
CA LYS A 234 11.74 10.24 -2.04
C LYS A 234 12.53 11.38 -2.69
N GLU A 235 12.54 11.46 -4.02
CA GLU A 235 13.21 12.54 -4.76
C GLU A 235 12.64 13.91 -4.32
N ILE A 236 11.31 14.04 -4.28
CA ILE A 236 10.64 15.24 -3.76
C ILE A 236 11.10 15.56 -2.33
N ALA A 237 11.16 14.56 -1.45
CA ALA A 237 11.56 14.76 -0.05
C ALA A 237 13.00 15.23 0.07
N ASP A 238 13.92 14.62 -0.67
CA ASP A 238 15.35 14.93 -0.62
C ASP A 238 15.60 16.37 -1.11
N ASP A 239 14.91 16.82 -2.15
CA ASP A 239 15.03 18.19 -2.66
C ASP A 239 14.35 19.23 -1.76
N PHE A 240 13.23 18.89 -1.14
CA PHE A 240 12.62 19.74 -0.13
C PHE A 240 13.54 19.90 1.09
N CYS A 241 14.15 18.82 1.56
CA CYS A 241 15.12 18.87 2.65
C CYS A 241 16.36 19.70 2.30
N ARG A 242 16.86 19.62 1.05
CA ARG A 242 17.99 20.45 0.58
C ARG A 242 17.61 21.92 0.49
N SER A 243 16.49 22.25 -0.15
CA SER A 243 16.03 23.63 -0.31
C SER A 243 15.69 24.31 1.02
N SER A 244 15.07 23.59 1.97
CA SER A 244 14.87 24.10 3.33
C SER A 244 16.18 24.37 4.07
N ALA A 245 17.20 23.53 3.87
CA ALA A 245 18.53 23.77 4.46
C ALA A 245 19.22 25.00 3.83
N THR A 246 19.10 25.20 2.51
CA THR A 246 19.65 26.38 1.83
C THR A 246 18.95 27.67 2.27
N ILE A 247 17.61 27.66 2.39
CA ILE A 247 16.85 28.82 2.88
C ILE A 247 17.24 29.22 4.31
N LEU A 248 17.56 28.25 5.18
CA LEU A 248 18.01 28.52 6.56
C LEU A 248 19.43 29.09 6.62
N VAL A 249 20.30 28.73 5.68
CA VAL A 249 21.66 29.29 5.55
C VAL A 249 21.59 30.71 4.96
N ASP A 250 20.76 30.92 3.94
CA ASP A 250 20.60 32.23 3.29
C ASP A 250 19.83 33.24 4.15
N ALA A 251 18.94 32.78 5.05
CA ALA A 251 18.24 33.61 6.03
C ALA A 251 19.13 34.03 7.23
N GLY A 252 20.44 33.79 7.19
CA GLY A 252 21.38 34.33 8.16
C GLY A 252 21.40 33.61 9.52
N ALA A 253 21.16 32.29 9.55
CA ALA A 253 21.41 31.47 10.75
C ALA A 253 22.92 31.24 11.01
N ILE A 254 23.71 32.31 10.97
CA ILE A 254 25.04 32.39 11.56
C ILE A 254 24.94 33.39 12.70
N THR A 255 24.53 32.91 13.87
CA THR A 255 25.10 33.24 15.19
C THR A 255 24.27 32.52 16.25
N GLY A 256 24.85 31.45 16.81
CA GLY A 256 24.37 30.86 18.05
C GLY A 256 23.40 29.68 17.91
N ASP A 257 23.93 28.52 18.27
CA ASP A 257 23.19 27.38 18.85
C ASP A 257 22.59 26.32 17.91
N ILE A 258 23.47 25.40 17.49
CA ILE A 258 23.16 24.08 16.88
C ILE A 258 22.19 23.24 17.75
N THR A 259 21.98 23.60 19.02
CA THR A 259 21.08 22.89 19.94
C THR A 259 19.60 23.18 19.67
N ALA A 260 19.25 24.29 19.00
CA ALA A 260 17.88 24.58 18.58
C ALA A 260 17.36 23.60 17.50
N LEU A 261 18.25 23.12 16.63
CA LEU A 261 17.93 22.16 15.55
C LEU A 261 17.48 20.79 16.10
N LYS A 262 17.91 20.43 17.32
CA LYS A 262 17.54 19.17 17.98
C LYS A 262 16.18 19.25 18.71
N ARG A 263 15.69 20.44 19.07
CA ARG A 263 14.48 20.60 19.90
C ARG A 263 13.16 20.53 19.11
N HIS A 264 13.14 20.90 17.83
CA HIS A 264 11.92 20.87 17.01
C HIS A 264 11.52 19.49 16.45
N GLY A 265 12.28 18.43 16.76
CA GLY A 265 12.03 17.07 16.26
C GLY A 265 11.05 16.22 17.08
N ALA A 266 10.49 16.74 18.18
CA ALA A 266 9.63 15.98 19.09
C ALA A 266 8.21 16.53 19.12
N VAL A 267 7.36 16.09 18.19
CA VAL A 267 5.90 16.14 18.39
C VAL A 267 5.45 14.79 18.93
N VAL A 268 5.23 14.75 20.24
CA VAL A 268 4.50 13.70 20.94
C VAL A 268 3.01 14.04 20.82
N GLY A 269 2.18 13.08 20.42
CA GLY A 269 0.73 13.27 20.34
C GLY A 269 -0.03 11.96 20.28
N ASN A 270 -0.53 11.54 21.44
CA ASN A 270 -1.47 10.43 21.65
C ASN A 270 -2.76 10.60 20.84
N GLN A 271 -3.18 9.55 20.11
CA GLN A 271 -4.59 9.19 19.95
C GLN A 271 -4.71 7.68 19.72
N GLN A 272 -4.87 6.93 20.81
CA GLN A 272 -4.99 5.47 20.77
C GLN A 272 -6.18 5.02 21.62
N GLN A 273 -7.41 5.21 21.14
CA GLN A 273 -8.58 4.53 21.73
C GLN A 273 -9.74 4.18 20.78
N SER A 274 -9.71 4.51 19.48
CA SER A 274 -10.90 4.33 18.60
C SER A 274 -10.71 3.49 17.32
N ARG A 275 -9.62 2.72 17.17
CA ARG A 275 -9.31 2.01 15.89
C ARG A 275 -9.24 0.48 15.94
N ARG A 276 -10.01 -0.20 16.80
CA ARG A 276 -10.14 -1.67 16.76
C ARG A 276 -11.41 -2.22 16.10
N VAL A 277 -12.33 -1.37 15.66
CA VAL A 277 -13.51 -1.78 14.84
C VAL A 277 -13.43 -1.29 13.38
N PHE A 278 -12.50 -0.39 13.04
CA PHE A 278 -12.46 0.27 11.72
C PHE A 278 -11.61 -0.42 10.63
N HIS A 279 -11.06 -1.62 10.86
CA HIS A 279 -10.11 -2.22 9.91
C HIS A 279 -10.70 -3.13 8.82
N GLN A 280 -12.04 -3.22 8.72
CA GLN A 280 -12.69 -3.97 7.64
C GLN A 280 -13.48 -3.11 6.63
N LEU A 281 -13.70 -1.80 6.88
CA LEU A 281 -14.55 -0.96 6.01
C LEU A 281 -13.98 0.40 5.59
N ALA A 282 -12.76 0.81 6.00
CA ALA A 282 -12.28 2.18 5.78
C ALA A 282 -10.98 2.33 4.95
N LYS A 283 -10.70 1.42 4.02
CA LYS A 283 -9.72 1.73 2.96
C LYS A 283 -10.18 2.79 1.93
N PRO A 284 -11.49 3.05 1.71
CA PRO A 284 -11.93 4.18 0.87
C PRO A 284 -11.76 5.57 1.55
N TYR A 285 -11.85 5.63 2.88
CA TYR A 285 -12.14 6.88 3.59
C TYR A 285 -10.95 7.87 3.73
N ILE A 286 -9.70 7.42 3.51
CA ILE A 286 -8.52 8.30 3.59
C ILE A 286 -8.26 9.00 2.25
N PHE A 287 -8.65 8.37 1.14
CA PHE A 287 -8.53 8.96 -0.20
C PHE A 287 -9.63 9.99 -0.47
N GLU A 288 -10.85 9.73 0.02
CA GLU A 288 -11.98 10.67 -0.08
C GLU A 288 -11.82 11.89 0.82
N ASN A 289 -11.37 11.72 2.08
CA ASN A 289 -11.32 12.87 3.00
C ASN A 289 -10.20 13.85 2.67
N TYR A 290 -9.05 13.43 2.14
CA TYR A 290 -8.00 14.40 1.79
C TYR A 290 -8.37 15.22 0.54
N PHE A 291 -9.07 14.62 -0.42
CA PHE A 291 -9.61 15.32 -1.59
C PHE A 291 -10.81 16.22 -1.23
N ASN A 292 -11.77 15.74 -0.43
CA ASN A 292 -12.94 16.53 -0.05
C ASN A 292 -12.61 17.69 0.89
N THR A 293 -11.62 17.55 1.78
CA THR A 293 -11.27 18.63 2.74
C THR A 293 -10.52 19.79 2.06
N VAL A 294 -9.77 19.52 0.98
CA VAL A 294 -9.05 20.56 0.21
C VAL A 294 -9.96 21.23 -0.84
N PHE A 295 -10.98 20.54 -1.35
CA PHE A 295 -11.84 21.06 -2.43
C PHE A 295 -13.23 21.58 -1.99
N GLN A 296 -13.64 21.44 -0.72
CA GLN A 296 -14.90 22.04 -0.23
C GLN A 296 -14.78 23.51 0.20
N GLN A 297 -13.59 24.12 0.17
CA GLN A 297 -13.42 25.54 0.55
C GLN A 297 -13.65 26.53 -0.60
N THR A 298 -14.00 26.07 -1.81
CA THR A 298 -14.24 26.95 -2.98
C THR A 298 -15.69 26.94 -3.51
N THR A 299 -16.65 26.39 -2.77
CA THR A 299 -18.09 26.43 -3.14
C THR A 299 -19.02 26.91 -2.03
N THR A 300 -18.55 27.80 -1.16
CA THR A 300 -19.43 28.66 -0.34
C THR A 300 -19.19 30.12 -0.70
N GLY A 301 -19.74 30.54 -1.84
CA GLY A 301 -19.59 31.90 -2.30
C GLY A 301 -20.47 32.32 -3.48
N LEU A 302 -21.54 31.58 -3.82
CA LEU A 302 -22.53 32.02 -4.81
C LEU A 302 -23.90 31.37 -4.53
N SER A 303 -24.59 31.83 -3.49
CA SER A 303 -26.06 31.80 -3.44
C SER A 303 -26.55 32.74 -2.34
N ASN A 304 -26.96 33.94 -2.72
CA ASN A 304 -28.03 34.70 -2.10
C ASN A 304 -28.16 36.02 -2.84
N ASN A 305 -29.11 36.06 -3.76
CA ASN A 305 -29.93 37.22 -4.10
C ASN A 305 -30.73 36.83 -5.33
N TYR A 306 -31.96 36.39 -5.14
CA TYR A 306 -33.14 36.67 -5.98
C TYR A 306 -34.32 35.97 -5.31
N TYR A 307 -35.11 36.73 -4.56
CA TYR A 307 -36.57 36.61 -4.35
C TYR A 307 -36.98 37.59 -3.25
N LEU A 308 -37.20 38.86 -3.62
CA LEU A 308 -38.11 39.80 -2.99
C LEU A 308 -38.55 40.78 -4.09
N GLY A 309 -39.84 40.72 -4.44
CA GLY A 309 -40.46 41.44 -5.55
C GLY A 309 -41.53 40.57 -6.20
#